data_AF-A0A958AHU1-F1
#
_entry.id   AF-A0A958AHU1-F1
#
_cell.length_a   1.000
_cell.length_b   1.000
_cell.length_c   1.000
_cell.angle_alpha   90.00
_cell.angle_beta   90.00
_cell.angle_gamma   90.00
#
_symmetry.space_group_name_H-M   'P 1'
#
loop_
_entity.id
_entity.type
_entity.pdbx_description
1 polymer ?
#
loop_
_entity_poly.entity_id
_entity_poly.type
_entity_poly.pdbx_seq_one_letter_code
_entity_poly.pdbx_strand_id
1 'polypeptide(L)'
;MTAQTVHRAPIELVDQIDRAAGFEILDDFARFHQKDDVFRRSWWDERIHSEKAMLFYATYREPLKTFRKADGFTQRDYALRNAAWHVSDIFTELKE
;
A
#
# COMPACT_ATOMS: atom_id res chain seq x y z
N MET A 1 -3.21 -25.02 -15.97
CA MET A 1 -3.23 -23.67 -15.37
C MET A 1 -3.54 -22.70 -16.48
N THR A 2 -4.79 -22.26 -16.56
CA THR A 2 -5.28 -21.33 -17.59
C THR A 2 -4.78 -19.93 -17.30
N ALA A 3 -4.04 -19.35 -18.25
CA ALA A 3 -3.62 -17.95 -18.20
C ALA A 3 -4.87 -17.08 -18.18
N GLN A 4 -5.11 -16.40 -17.07
CA GLN A 4 -6.20 -15.44 -16.95
C GLN A 4 -5.86 -14.25 -17.85
N THR A 5 -6.59 -14.10 -18.95
CA THR A 5 -6.44 -12.98 -19.88
C THR A 5 -6.76 -11.69 -19.14
N VAL A 6 -5.71 -11.00 -18.67
CA VAL A 6 -5.86 -9.69 -18.05
C VAL A 6 -6.21 -8.72 -19.18
N HIS A 7 -7.41 -8.15 -19.13
CA HIS A 7 -7.83 -7.08 -20.03
C HIS A 7 -6.97 -5.85 -19.74
N ARG A 8 -5.76 -5.80 -20.31
CA ARG A 8 -4.85 -4.66 -20.22
C ARG A 8 -5.03 -3.85 -21.49
N ALA A 9 -5.49 -2.60 -21.35
CA ALA A 9 -5.42 -1.65 -22.45
C ALA A 9 -3.96 -1.59 -22.92
N PRO A 10 -3.68 -1.65 -24.24
CA PRO A 10 -2.33 -1.57 -24.74
C PRO A 10 -1.66 -0.28 -24.27
N ILE A 11 -0.40 -0.38 -23.83
CA ILE A 11 0.44 0.80 -23.70
C ILE A 11 0.75 1.21 -25.13
N GLU A 12 0.21 2.33 -25.61
CA GLU A 12 0.82 2.95 -26.79
C GLU A 12 2.25 3.32 -26.38
N LEU A 13 3.20 2.60 -27.00
CA LEU A 13 4.59 2.55 -26.62
C LEU A 13 5.17 3.96 -26.58
N VAL A 14 5.49 4.41 -25.36
CA VAL A 14 6.13 5.70 -25.05
C VAL A 14 5.21 6.91 -25.21
N ASP A 15 4.52 7.26 -24.13
CA ASP A 15 3.91 8.59 -24.02
C ASP A 15 5.02 9.64 -24.19
N GLN A 16 4.79 10.64 -25.05
CA GLN A 16 5.74 11.75 -25.22
C GLN A 16 6.02 12.45 -23.89
N ILE A 17 5.05 12.39 -22.96
CA ILE A 17 5.15 12.91 -21.61
C ILE A 17 6.22 12.17 -20.79
N ASP A 18 6.33 10.85 -20.90
CA ASP A 18 7.32 10.06 -20.14
C ASP A 18 8.75 10.44 -20.53
N ARG A 19 9.00 10.57 -21.84
CA ARG A 19 10.30 11.05 -22.36
C ARG A 19 10.57 12.50 -21.97
N ALA A 20 9.58 13.38 -22.05
CA ALA A 20 9.73 14.77 -21.62
C ALA A 20 10.04 14.89 -20.11
N ALA A 21 9.55 13.94 -19.31
CA ALA A 21 9.87 13.81 -17.89
C ALA A 21 11.22 13.13 -17.61
N GLY A 22 11.94 12.67 -18.65
CA GLY A 22 13.24 12.03 -18.52
C GLY A 22 13.19 10.55 -18.12
N PHE A 23 12.03 9.89 -18.25
CA PHE A 23 11.91 8.45 -18.02
C PHE A 23 12.37 7.67 -19.25
N GLU A 24 13.22 6.67 -19.02
CA GLU A 24 13.58 5.65 -19.99
C GLU A 24 12.70 4.41 -19.74
N ILE A 25 11.80 4.11 -20.68
CA ILE A 25 10.90 2.96 -20.61
C ILE A 25 11.49 1.83 -21.46
N LEU A 26 11.79 0.70 -20.82
CA LEU A 26 12.36 -0.48 -21.47
C LEU A 26 11.27 -1.32 -22.17
N ASP A 27 11.69 -2.16 -23.13
CA ASP A 27 10.79 -2.98 -23.94
C ASP A 27 10.00 -4.03 -23.13
N ASP A 28 10.50 -4.41 -21.95
CA ASP A 28 9.88 -5.36 -21.02
C ASP A 28 8.97 -4.70 -19.99
N PHE A 29 8.82 -3.37 -20.04
CA PHE A 29 7.98 -2.64 -19.11
C PHE A 29 6.52 -3.08 -19.20
N ALA A 30 5.92 -3.33 -18.04
CA ALA A 30 4.50 -3.64 -17.90
C ALA A 30 3.83 -2.67 -16.94
N ARG A 31 2.61 -2.23 -17.28
CA ARG A 31 1.77 -1.43 -16.38
C ARG A 31 1.63 -2.14 -15.03
N PHE A 32 1.88 -1.39 -13.96
CA PHE A 32 1.66 -1.88 -12.61
C PHE A 32 0.16 -2.02 -12.32
N HIS A 33 -0.24 -3.19 -11.83
CA HIS A 33 -1.62 -3.40 -11.40
C HIS A 33 -1.74 -3.06 -9.92
N GLN A 34 -2.58 -2.10 -9.54
CA GLN A 34 -2.66 -1.60 -8.16
C GLN A 34 -2.98 -2.69 -7.12
N LYS A 35 -3.67 -3.78 -7.50
CA LYS A 35 -3.87 -4.97 -6.65
C LYS A 35 -2.56 -5.62 -6.19
N ASP A 36 -1.47 -5.44 -6.94
CA ASP A 36 -0.14 -6.00 -6.67
C ASP A 36 0.71 -5.09 -5.76
N ASP A 37 0.19 -3.92 -5.36
CA ASP A 37 0.80 -3.07 -4.32
C ASP A 37 0.99 -3.87 -3.02
N VAL A 38 2.10 -3.62 -2.31
CA VAL A 38 2.48 -4.41 -1.13
C VAL A 38 1.38 -4.45 -0.08
N PHE A 39 0.60 -3.37 0.08
CA PHE A 39 -0.45 -3.31 1.08
C PHE A 39 -1.73 -4.04 0.67
N ARG A 40 -1.99 -4.16 -0.64
CA ARG A 40 -3.14 -4.92 -1.16
C ARG A 40 -2.79 -6.39 -1.39
N ARG A 41 -1.57 -6.65 -1.84
CA ARG A 41 -1.08 -7.98 -2.21
C ARG A 41 -0.94 -8.90 -1.01
N SER A 42 -0.58 -8.34 0.15
CA SER A 42 -0.52 -9.05 1.43
C SER A 42 -1.85 -9.71 1.85
N TRP A 43 -2.98 -9.29 1.27
CA TRP A 43 -4.30 -9.85 1.57
C TRP A 43 -4.70 -11.05 0.72
N TRP A 44 -4.15 -11.20 -0.50
CA TRP A 44 -4.60 -12.24 -1.44
C TRP A 44 -3.50 -13.16 -1.95
N ASP A 45 -2.22 -12.74 -1.90
CA ASP A 45 -1.09 -13.57 -2.32
C ASP A 45 -0.58 -14.39 -1.13
N GLU A 46 -0.90 -15.68 -1.12
CA GLU A 46 -0.55 -16.62 -0.05
C GLU A 46 0.95 -16.65 0.29
N ARG A 47 1.83 -16.28 -0.65
CA ARG A 47 3.28 -16.27 -0.43
C ARG A 47 3.75 -15.17 0.52
N ILE A 48 2.96 -14.11 0.65
CA ILE A 48 3.28 -12.95 1.49
C ILE A 48 2.19 -12.64 2.53
N HIS A 49 1.04 -13.30 2.41
CA HIS A 49 0.02 -13.29 3.44
C HIS A 49 0.54 -14.03 4.68
N SER A 50 0.64 -13.30 5.79
CA SER A 50 1.18 -13.83 7.04
C SER A 50 0.49 -13.21 8.25
N GLU A 51 0.57 -13.90 9.39
CA GLU A 51 0.04 -13.38 10.66
C GLU A 51 0.63 -12.01 11.03
N LYS A 52 1.92 -11.79 10.74
CA LYS A 52 2.57 -10.50 10.99
C LYS A 52 2.00 -9.39 10.12
N ALA A 53 1.73 -9.66 8.85
CA ALA A 53 1.09 -8.70 7.96
C ALA A 53 -0.33 -8.39 8.45
N MET A 54 -1.11 -9.41 8.84
CA MET A 54 -2.47 -9.22 9.37
C MET A 54 -2.48 -8.45 10.69
N LEU A 55 -1.52 -8.70 11.57
CA LEU A 55 -1.36 -7.95 12.81
C LEU A 55 -1.10 -6.46 12.54
N PHE A 56 -0.28 -6.12 11.53
CA PHE A 56 -0.07 -4.74 11.13
C PHE A 56 -1.39 -4.05 10.76
N TYR A 57 -2.25 -4.68 9.95
CA TYR A 57 -3.54 -4.09 9.59
C TYR A 57 -4.52 -3.99 10.75
N ALA A 58 -4.51 -4.95 11.67
CA ALA A 58 -5.35 -4.91 12.88
C ALA A 58 -5.03 -3.67 13.74
N THR A 59 -3.77 -3.21 13.77
CA THR A 59 -3.36 -2.04 14.57
C THR A 59 -3.99 -0.72 14.16
N TYR A 60 -4.57 -0.62 12.95
CA TYR A 60 -5.30 0.57 12.52
C TYR A 60 -6.68 0.68 13.17
N ARG A 61 -7.29 -0.45 13.53
CA ARG A 61 -8.65 -0.49 14.09
C ARG A 61 -8.66 -0.70 15.59
N GLU A 62 -7.75 -1.53 16.10
CA GLU A 62 -7.67 -1.86 17.51
C GLU A 62 -6.31 -1.45 18.08
N PRO A 63 -6.28 -0.72 19.22
CA PRO A 63 -5.05 -0.48 19.94
C PRO A 63 -4.40 -1.81 20.31
N LEU A 64 -3.09 -1.92 20.06
CA LEU A 64 -2.33 -3.11 20.45
C LEU A 64 -2.44 -3.35 21.96
N LYS A 65 -2.71 -4.59 22.36
CA LYS A 65 -2.69 -5.01 23.78
C LYS A 65 -1.30 -4.94 24.38
N THR A 66 -0.27 -5.06 23.54
CA THR A 66 1.14 -5.01 23.95
C THR A 66 1.91 -4.08 23.02
N PHE A 67 2.65 -3.14 23.61
CA PHE A 67 3.51 -2.23 22.86
C PHE A 67 4.95 -2.70 22.95
N ARG A 68 5.65 -2.72 21.81
CA ARG A 68 7.10 -2.92 21.82
C ARG A 68 7.73 -1.72 22.53
N LYS A 69 8.54 -1.97 23.56
CA LYS A 69 9.41 -0.93 24.11
C LYS A 69 10.46 -0.58 23.06
N ALA A 70 10.41 0.64 22.56
CA ALA A 70 11.40 1.21 21.67
C ALA A 70 11.98 2.43 22.35
N ASP A 71 13.30 2.44 22.54
CA ASP A 71 13.99 3.59 23.12
C ASP A 71 13.75 4.82 22.24
N GLY A 72 13.38 5.93 22.87
CA GLY A 72 13.05 7.17 22.18
C GLY A 72 11.63 7.27 21.61
N PHE A 73 10.77 6.26 21.81
CA PHE A 73 9.35 6.34 21.43
C PHE A 73 8.46 6.36 22.67
N THR A 74 7.91 7.53 22.98
CA THR A 74 7.08 7.77 24.16
C THR A 74 5.58 7.82 23.80
N GLN A 75 4.72 7.86 24.82
CA GLN A 75 3.29 8.07 24.62
C GLN A 75 2.98 9.39 23.89
N ARG A 76 3.78 10.44 24.12
CA ARG A 76 3.63 11.74 23.44
C ARG A 76 3.86 11.59 21.93
N ASP A 77 4.87 10.81 21.54
CA ASP A 77 5.19 10.58 20.13
C ASP A 77 4.09 9.75 19.44
N TYR A 78 3.55 8.75 20.13
CA TYR A 78 2.39 7.99 19.68
C TYR A 78 1.15 8.88 19.46
N ALA A 79 0.84 9.73 20.44
CA ALA A 79 -0.29 10.65 20.37
C ALA A 79 -0.12 11.67 19.23
N LEU A 80 1.06 12.26 19.10
CA LEU A 80 1.36 13.23 18.04
C LEU A 80 1.26 12.59 16.65
N ARG A 81 1.82 11.39 16.47
CA ARG A 81 1.70 10.63 15.22
C ARG A 81 0.24 10.42 14.84
N ASN A 82 -0.59 9.93 15.77
CA ASN A 82 -1.98 9.62 15.47
C ASN A 82 -2.83 10.88 15.28
N ALA A 83 -2.57 11.96 16.04
CA ALA A 83 -3.27 13.24 15.87
C ALA A 83 -3.06 13.83 14.46
N ALA A 84 -1.90 13.61 13.85
CA ALA A 84 -1.63 14.08 12.49
C ALA A 84 -2.51 13.38 11.42
N TRP A 85 -3.03 12.19 11.70
CA TRP A 85 -3.92 11.45 10.79
C TRP A 85 -5.39 11.83 10.93
N HIS A 86 -5.76 12.61 11.95
CA HIS A 86 -7.16 12.86 12.31
C HIS A 86 -8.04 13.35 11.16
N VAL A 87 -7.54 14.25 10.30
CA VAL A 87 -8.30 14.75 9.14
C VAL A 87 -8.47 13.68 8.06
N SER A 88 -7.44 12.87 7.82
CA SER A 88 -7.50 11.77 6.85
C SER A 88 -8.50 10.70 7.29
N ASP A 89 -8.51 10.39 8.59
CA ASP A 89 -9.41 9.39 9.17
C ASP A 89 -10.87 9.83 9.01
N ILE A 90 -11.18 11.11 9.29
CA ILE A 90 -12.53 11.69 9.07
C ILE A 90 -13.01 11.46 7.63
N PHE A 91 -12.19 11.76 6.62
CA PHE A 91 -12.60 11.60 5.21
C PHE A 91 -12.69 10.14 4.76
N THR A 92 -11.97 9.25 5.44
CA THR A 92 -11.99 7.81 5.15
C THR A 92 -13.25 7.17 5.74
N GLU A 93 -13.59 7.51 6.99
CA GLU A 93 -14.78 7.01 7.70
C GLU A 93 -16.09 7.58 7.15
N LEU A 94 -16.10 8.84 6.68
CA LEU A 94 -17.29 9.46 6.07
C LEU A 94 -17.77 8.77 4.78
N LYS A 95 -16.95 7.91 4.18
CA LYS A 95 -17.25 7.19 2.93
C LYS A 95 -17.58 5.71 3.11
N GLU A 96 -17.55 5.20 4.34
CA GLU A 96 -18.10 3.87 4.68
C GLU A 96 -19.60 3.96 4.97
#